data_AF-A0A3Q7PXX0-F1
#
_entry.id   AF-A0A3Q7PXX0-F1
#
_cell.length_a   1.000
_cell.length_b   1.000
_cell.length_c   1.000
_cell.angle_alpha   90.00
_cell.angle_beta   90.00
_cell.angle_gamma   90.00
#
_symmetry.space_group_name_H-M   'P 1'
#
loop_
_entity.id
_entity.type
_entity.pdbx_description
1 polymer ?
#
loop_
_entity_poly.entity_id
_entity_poly.type
_entity_poly.pdbx_seq_one_letter_code
_entity_poly.pdbx_strand_id
1 'polypeptide(L)'
;MAGRQFAWSGASLLQLLLGVNLIVMPSTQARSLRFVTLLYRHGDRSPVKTYPKDPYQEDEWPQGFGQLTKEGMQQHWELGQALRQRYHGFLNTSYHRQEVYVRSTDFDRTLMSAEANLAGLFPPSGMQRFNPNISWQPIPVHTVPIAEDRLLKFPLGPCPRYEQLQNETRQTPEYQNESIQNAQFLDMVANETGLTDVTLETVWNVYDTLFCEQTHGLVLPPWASPRTMQRLSQLKDFSFRFLFGIYEQAEKARLQGGVLLAQIRKNLTLMATSSQLPKLLVYSAHDTTLVALQMALDIYNGEQAPYASCHIFELYQEDNGNFSVEMYFRNESNKAPWPLVLPGCAHRCPLQDFLHLTEPVVPKDWQQECQLASGPADTGPASWLPPCCRRGRSCLTTTQPPSLSLLGEVGWALAPDCCCSPAHGQETLGWPPSDDPNLDEQVGLGLAHGTCHSAFACLPVHQVLCWTLASSRHDWPPPRLLRTRSVDKYSSFTQDLKN
;
A
#
# COMPACT_ATOMS: atom_id res chain seq x y z
N MET A 1 -75.46 -46.10 48.88
CA MET A 1 -74.70 -46.53 47.69
C MET A 1 -75.13 -45.67 46.52
N ALA A 2 -74.20 -45.30 45.63
CA ALA A 2 -74.37 -44.32 44.54
C ALA A 2 -74.84 -42.92 44.99
N GLY A 3 -74.27 -41.81 44.52
CA GLY A 3 -73.19 -41.64 43.56
C GLY A 3 -73.41 -40.34 42.79
N ARG A 4 -72.81 -39.23 43.23
CA ARG A 4 -72.75 -37.97 42.48
C ARG A 4 -71.38 -37.33 42.65
N GLN A 5 -70.78 -36.96 41.52
CA GLN A 5 -69.44 -36.41 41.44
C GLN A 5 -69.42 -34.96 41.93
N PHE A 6 -68.38 -34.59 42.68
CA PHE A 6 -68.12 -33.20 43.06
C PHE A 6 -67.56 -32.44 41.86
N ALA A 7 -68.29 -31.44 41.38
CA ALA A 7 -67.72 -30.40 40.53
C ALA A 7 -67.02 -29.37 41.42
N TRP A 8 -65.68 -29.35 41.42
CA TRP A 8 -64.90 -28.27 42.01
C TRP A 8 -64.65 -27.19 40.96
N SER A 9 -64.99 -25.96 41.32
CA SER A 9 -64.86 -24.77 40.46
C SER A 9 -63.39 -24.40 40.22
N GLY A 10 -63.04 -24.11 38.97
CA GLY A 10 -61.69 -23.72 38.56
C GLY A 10 -61.33 -22.30 38.98
N ALA A 11 -61.11 -22.08 40.29
CA ALA A 11 -60.88 -20.75 40.86
C ALA A 11 -59.81 -20.71 41.97
N SER A 12 -58.71 -21.48 41.85
CA SER A 12 -57.58 -21.42 42.80
C SER A 12 -56.17 -21.65 42.20
N LEU A 13 -56.00 -21.75 40.87
CA LEU A 13 -54.69 -22.09 40.27
C LEU A 13 -54.12 -21.07 39.26
N LEU A 14 -54.59 -19.81 39.30
CA LEU A 14 -54.16 -18.75 38.38
C LEU A 14 -53.56 -17.50 39.06
N GLN A 15 -53.18 -17.61 40.33
CA GLN A 15 -52.49 -16.53 41.08
C GLN A 15 -51.05 -16.87 41.51
N LEU A 16 -50.52 -18.03 41.11
CA LEU A 16 -49.14 -18.45 41.42
C LEU A 16 -48.22 -18.58 40.19
N LEU A 17 -48.59 -17.93 39.07
CA LEU A 17 -47.77 -17.81 37.85
C LEU A 17 -47.52 -16.34 37.43
N LEU A 18 -47.71 -15.40 38.34
CA LEU A 18 -47.16 -14.03 38.25
C LEU A 18 -45.78 -13.95 38.91
N GLY A 19 -45.01 -15.03 38.83
CA GLY A 19 -43.57 -15.04 39.11
C GLY A 19 -42.88 -14.18 38.07
N VAL A 20 -42.44 -13.00 38.48
CA VAL A 20 -41.81 -11.98 37.63
C VAL A 20 -40.52 -12.54 37.02
N ASN A 21 -40.63 -13.13 35.83
CA ASN A 21 -39.51 -13.30 34.92
C ASN A 21 -39.17 -11.94 34.31
N LEU A 22 -38.65 -11.04 35.15
CA LEU A 22 -37.70 -10.02 34.70
C LEU A 22 -36.46 -10.78 34.23
N ILE A 23 -36.54 -11.28 32.99
CA ILE A 23 -35.34 -11.56 32.21
C ILE A 23 -34.62 -10.23 32.15
N VAL A 24 -33.58 -10.09 32.98
CA VAL A 24 -32.56 -9.06 32.80
C VAL A 24 -31.92 -9.39 31.47
N MET A 25 -32.49 -8.84 30.40
CA MET A 25 -31.83 -8.72 29.12
C MET A 25 -30.47 -8.12 29.44
N PRO A 26 -29.34 -8.82 29.17
CA PRO A 26 -28.04 -8.20 29.37
C PRO A 26 -28.06 -6.90 28.58
N SER A 27 -27.73 -5.79 29.24
CA SER A 27 -27.70 -4.47 28.60
C SER A 27 -26.90 -4.60 27.32
N THR A 28 -27.52 -4.38 26.17
CA THR A 28 -26.79 -4.31 24.89
C THR A 28 -25.78 -3.19 25.03
N GLN A 29 -24.52 -3.55 25.31
CA GLN A 29 -23.47 -2.59 25.62
C GLN A 29 -23.42 -1.57 24.49
N ALA A 30 -23.71 -0.32 24.85
CA ALA A 30 -23.99 0.78 23.94
C ALA A 30 -22.69 1.39 23.39
N ARG A 31 -21.81 0.53 22.87
CA ARG A 31 -20.53 0.92 22.30
C ARG A 31 -20.71 1.80 21.06
N SER A 32 -19.73 2.66 20.83
CA SER A 32 -19.72 3.61 19.71
C SER A 32 -18.51 3.38 18.80
N LEU A 33 -18.72 3.28 17.49
CA LEU A 33 -17.63 3.29 16.52
C LEU A 33 -17.01 4.70 16.48
N ARG A 34 -15.69 4.81 16.60
CA ARG A 34 -14.96 6.09 16.70
C ARG A 34 -14.01 6.35 15.55
N PHE A 35 -13.38 5.31 15.00
CA PHE A 35 -12.43 5.43 13.90
C PHE A 35 -12.36 4.15 13.07
N VAL A 36 -12.12 4.31 11.77
CA VAL A 36 -11.95 3.20 10.82
C VAL A 36 -10.67 3.42 10.01
N THR A 37 -9.84 2.38 9.90
CA THR A 37 -8.79 2.32 8.87
C THR A 37 -9.08 1.20 7.90
N LEU A 38 -9.11 1.52 6.61
CA LEU A 38 -9.26 0.57 5.51
C LEU A 38 -7.92 0.44 4.78
N LEU A 39 -7.51 -0.77 4.48
CA LEU A 39 -6.42 -1.08 3.55
C LEU A 39 -6.97 -2.03 2.49
N TYR A 40 -6.90 -1.67 1.21
CA TYR A 40 -7.33 -2.54 0.12
C TYR A 40 -6.32 -2.68 -1.01
N ARG A 41 -6.31 -3.87 -1.62
CA ARG A 41 -5.71 -4.10 -2.95
C ARG A 41 -6.51 -3.32 -3.99
N HIS A 42 -5.86 -2.88 -5.05
CA HIS A 42 -6.54 -2.44 -6.27
C HIS A 42 -7.45 -3.53 -6.88
N GLY A 43 -8.29 -3.12 -7.81
CA GLY A 43 -9.17 -4.01 -8.57
C GLY A 43 -8.43 -4.82 -9.62
N ASP A 44 -9.20 -5.58 -10.38
CA ASP A 44 -8.75 -6.31 -11.57
C ASP A 44 -8.00 -5.43 -12.59
N ARG A 45 -7.00 -6.02 -13.23
CA ARG A 45 -6.02 -5.31 -14.06
C ARG A 45 -5.43 -6.21 -15.15
N SER A 46 -4.79 -5.59 -16.13
CA SER A 46 -3.87 -6.28 -17.05
C SER A 46 -2.62 -6.82 -16.31
N PRO A 47 -1.88 -7.79 -16.90
CA PRO A 47 -0.58 -8.24 -16.40
C PRO A 47 0.36 -7.06 -16.16
N VAL A 48 1.21 -7.09 -15.13
CA VAL A 48 2.23 -6.02 -14.94
C VAL A 48 3.38 -6.09 -15.96
N LYS A 49 3.52 -7.22 -16.63
CA LYS A 49 4.39 -7.53 -17.77
C LYS A 49 4.06 -8.96 -18.24
N THR A 50 4.68 -9.42 -19.32
CA THR A 50 4.59 -10.81 -19.78
C THR A 50 5.97 -11.47 -19.98
N TYR A 51 5.97 -12.73 -20.43
CA TYR A 51 7.14 -13.55 -20.77
C TYR A 51 7.40 -13.62 -22.29
N PRO A 52 8.63 -13.86 -22.76
CA PRO A 52 9.00 -13.72 -24.18
C PRO A 52 8.23 -14.59 -25.18
N LYS A 53 7.64 -15.71 -24.74
CA LYS A 53 6.86 -16.63 -25.58
C LYS A 53 5.34 -16.47 -25.48
N ASP A 54 4.86 -15.51 -24.71
CA ASP A 54 3.42 -15.21 -24.64
C ASP A 54 2.93 -14.63 -25.97
N PRO A 55 1.85 -15.16 -26.58
CA PRO A 55 1.20 -14.48 -27.71
C PRO A 55 0.57 -13.13 -27.34
N TYR A 56 0.20 -12.89 -26.06
CA TYR A 56 -0.57 -11.71 -25.63
C TYR A 56 0.31 -10.56 -25.12
N GLN A 57 1.03 -9.92 -26.05
CA GLN A 57 1.87 -8.76 -25.78
C GLN A 57 1.04 -7.50 -25.40
N GLU A 58 1.72 -6.39 -25.07
CA GLU A 58 1.10 -5.21 -24.46
C GLU A 58 -0.04 -4.59 -25.30
N ASP A 59 0.02 -4.72 -26.62
CA ASP A 59 -0.95 -4.21 -27.59
C ASP A 59 -2.30 -4.96 -27.58
N GLU A 60 -2.34 -6.20 -27.09
CA GLU A 60 -3.59 -6.94 -26.84
C GLU A 60 -4.35 -6.40 -25.61
N TRP A 61 -3.69 -5.61 -24.75
CA TRP A 61 -4.29 -5.02 -23.55
C TRP A 61 -4.74 -3.57 -23.85
N PRO A 62 -6.06 -3.24 -23.77
CA PRO A 62 -6.58 -1.95 -24.23
C PRO A 62 -6.01 -0.67 -23.57
N GLN A 63 -5.30 -0.81 -22.45
CA GLN A 63 -4.62 0.26 -21.72
C GLN A 63 -3.10 0.01 -21.57
N GLY A 64 -2.56 -1.08 -22.14
CA GLY A 64 -1.22 -1.58 -21.84
C GLY A 64 -1.12 -2.35 -20.51
N PHE A 65 0.10 -2.62 -20.06
CA PHE A 65 0.38 -3.45 -18.89
C PHE A 65 0.20 -2.72 -17.55
N GLY A 66 -0.21 -3.47 -16.52
CA GLY A 66 -0.33 -3.01 -15.14
C GLY A 66 -1.48 -2.04 -14.86
N GLN A 67 -2.43 -1.90 -15.79
CA GLN A 67 -3.52 -0.92 -15.77
C GLN A 67 -4.84 -1.49 -15.28
N LEU A 68 -5.63 -0.67 -14.59
CA LEU A 68 -6.93 -1.07 -14.02
C LEU A 68 -7.97 -1.27 -15.12
N THR A 69 -8.66 -2.41 -15.10
CA THR A 69 -9.68 -2.73 -16.09
C THR A 69 -11.04 -2.13 -15.71
N LYS A 70 -12.02 -2.22 -16.62
CA LYS A 70 -13.43 -1.86 -16.32
C LYS A 70 -14.01 -2.72 -15.20
N GLU A 71 -13.61 -3.99 -15.13
CA GLU A 71 -13.98 -4.90 -14.04
C GLU A 71 -13.36 -4.44 -12.72
N GLY A 72 -12.07 -4.04 -12.71
CA GLY A 72 -11.42 -3.49 -11.52
C GLY A 72 -12.06 -2.20 -11.00
N MET A 73 -12.53 -1.32 -11.90
CA MET A 73 -13.33 -0.14 -11.54
C MET A 73 -14.66 -0.53 -10.88
N GLN A 74 -15.38 -1.49 -11.47
CA GLN A 74 -16.66 -1.99 -10.96
C GLN A 74 -16.50 -2.61 -9.56
N GLN A 75 -15.50 -3.48 -9.38
CA GLN A 75 -15.17 -4.10 -8.09
C GLN A 75 -14.92 -3.06 -6.99
N HIS A 76 -14.18 -1.98 -7.29
CA HIS A 76 -13.94 -0.92 -6.31
C HIS A 76 -15.18 -0.08 -6.00
N TRP A 77 -15.99 0.22 -7.01
CA TRP A 77 -17.28 0.91 -6.83
C TRP A 77 -18.23 0.10 -5.94
N GLU A 78 -18.34 -1.21 -6.16
CA GLU A 78 -19.12 -2.13 -5.32
C GLU A 78 -18.58 -2.23 -3.89
N LEU A 79 -17.25 -2.32 -3.72
CA LEU A 79 -16.61 -2.21 -2.41
C LEU A 79 -16.99 -0.88 -1.73
N GLY A 80 -17.01 0.22 -2.48
CA GLY A 80 -17.41 1.55 -2.00
C GLY A 80 -18.85 1.57 -1.48
N GLN A 81 -19.78 0.94 -2.20
CA GLN A 81 -21.16 0.77 -1.76
C GLN A 81 -21.29 -0.11 -0.51
N ALA A 82 -20.57 -1.23 -0.46
CA ALA A 82 -20.57 -2.12 0.70
C ALA A 82 -20.05 -1.40 1.97
N LEU A 83 -19.00 -0.59 1.82
CA LEU A 83 -18.47 0.25 2.90
C LEU A 83 -19.46 1.36 3.29
N ARG A 84 -20.15 1.98 2.32
CA ARG A 84 -21.22 2.97 2.58
C ARG A 84 -22.34 2.38 3.42
N GLN A 85 -22.75 1.15 3.12
CA GLN A 85 -23.77 0.44 3.87
C GLN A 85 -23.26 0.03 5.26
N ARG A 86 -22.03 -0.50 5.37
CA ARG A 86 -21.42 -0.88 6.66
C ARG A 86 -21.28 0.30 7.63
N TYR A 87 -20.92 1.47 7.12
CA TYR A 87 -20.70 2.68 7.93
C TYR A 87 -21.86 3.67 7.90
N HIS A 88 -23.05 3.22 7.48
CA HIS A 88 -24.27 4.01 7.56
C HIS A 88 -24.54 4.45 9.02
N GLY A 89 -24.65 5.76 9.24
CA GLY A 89 -24.83 6.36 10.57
C GLY A 89 -23.53 6.68 11.32
N PHE A 90 -22.38 6.14 10.90
CA PHE A 90 -21.06 6.57 11.36
C PHE A 90 -20.48 7.67 10.46
N LEU A 91 -20.53 7.44 9.15
CA LEU A 91 -20.18 8.43 8.13
C LEU A 91 -21.43 9.19 7.69
N ASN A 92 -21.23 10.46 7.35
CA ASN A 92 -22.26 11.27 6.71
C ASN A 92 -22.60 10.74 5.31
N THR A 93 -23.84 10.97 4.88
CA THR A 93 -24.30 10.56 3.53
C THR A 93 -23.60 11.32 2.40
N SER A 94 -23.10 12.53 2.72
CA SER A 94 -22.30 13.42 1.87
C SER A 94 -20.82 13.38 2.30
N TYR A 95 -19.89 13.69 1.40
CA TYR A 95 -18.47 13.73 1.72
C TYR A 95 -18.13 14.95 2.60
N HIS A 96 -17.35 14.76 3.67
CA HIS A 96 -16.82 15.85 4.48
C HIS A 96 -15.30 15.73 4.62
N ARG A 97 -14.56 16.77 4.20
CA ARG A 97 -13.09 16.76 4.16
C ARG A 97 -12.39 16.65 5.53
N GLN A 98 -13.12 16.88 6.62
CA GLN A 98 -12.63 16.67 7.99
C GLN A 98 -12.86 15.24 8.49
N GLU A 99 -13.72 14.45 7.82
CA GLU A 99 -14.11 13.11 8.27
C GLU A 99 -13.42 11.98 7.49
N VAL A 100 -12.83 12.27 6.32
CA VAL A 100 -12.24 11.28 5.43
C VAL A 100 -10.87 11.73 4.94
N TYR A 101 -9.87 10.84 5.04
CA TYR A 101 -8.56 10.99 4.39
C TYR A 101 -8.21 9.74 3.59
N VAL A 102 -7.67 9.91 2.39
CA VAL A 102 -7.37 8.84 1.45
C VAL A 102 -5.92 8.97 0.98
N ARG A 103 -5.15 7.90 1.12
CA ARG A 103 -3.80 7.77 0.56
C ARG A 103 -3.72 6.56 -0.36
N SER A 104 -3.08 6.73 -1.51
CA SER A 104 -2.76 5.66 -2.46
C SER A 104 -1.24 5.52 -2.62
N THR A 105 -0.75 4.36 -3.01
CA THR A 105 0.54 4.28 -3.70
C THR A 105 0.45 4.97 -5.07
N ASP A 106 1.59 5.44 -5.57
CA ASP A 106 1.72 6.19 -6.82
C ASP A 106 1.75 5.24 -8.03
N PHE A 107 0.63 4.55 -8.28
CA PHE A 107 0.37 3.76 -9.48
C PHE A 107 -1.05 4.05 -9.97
N ASP A 108 -1.24 4.18 -11.27
CA ASP A 108 -2.55 4.46 -11.89
C ASP A 108 -3.64 3.52 -11.35
N ARG A 109 -3.36 2.22 -11.31
CA ARG A 109 -4.33 1.21 -10.85
C ARG A 109 -4.77 1.37 -9.39
N THR A 110 -3.95 1.90 -8.49
CA THR A 110 -4.34 2.14 -7.09
C THR A 110 -5.03 3.49 -6.93
N LEU A 111 -4.55 4.53 -7.63
CA LEU A 111 -5.22 5.84 -7.69
C LEU A 111 -6.64 5.72 -8.24
N MET A 112 -6.81 5.09 -9.41
CA MET A 112 -8.11 4.85 -10.06
C MET A 112 -9.02 3.93 -9.22
N SER A 113 -8.45 2.94 -8.52
CA SER A 113 -9.21 2.10 -7.58
C SER A 113 -9.76 2.92 -6.41
N ALA A 114 -8.98 3.86 -5.88
CA ALA A 114 -9.44 4.75 -4.83
C ALA A 114 -10.56 5.69 -5.33
N GLU A 115 -10.43 6.26 -6.53
CA GLU A 115 -11.44 7.12 -7.13
C GLU A 115 -12.76 6.38 -7.40
N ALA A 116 -12.70 5.17 -7.98
CA ALA A 116 -13.87 4.32 -8.20
C ALA A 116 -14.55 3.92 -6.87
N ASN A 117 -13.76 3.62 -5.84
CA ASN A 117 -14.27 3.31 -4.51
C ASN A 117 -14.98 4.52 -3.87
N LEU A 118 -14.41 5.71 -3.99
CA LEU A 118 -14.99 6.95 -3.48
C LEU A 118 -16.28 7.34 -4.23
N ALA A 119 -16.38 7.02 -5.52
CA ALA A 119 -17.62 7.20 -6.29
C ALA A 119 -18.76 6.30 -5.78
N GLY A 120 -18.46 5.07 -5.34
CA GLY A 120 -19.44 4.19 -4.68
C GLY A 120 -19.75 4.59 -3.24
N LEU A 121 -18.75 5.10 -2.51
CA LEU A 121 -18.87 5.48 -1.10
C LEU A 121 -19.58 6.81 -0.87
N PHE A 122 -19.34 7.82 -1.73
CA PHE A 122 -19.86 9.19 -1.59
C PHE A 122 -20.53 9.74 -2.88
N PRO A 123 -21.57 9.08 -3.43
CA PRO A 123 -22.32 9.62 -4.56
C PRO A 123 -22.94 11.00 -4.21
N PRO A 124 -22.79 12.02 -5.08
CA PRO A 124 -23.17 13.39 -4.75
C PRO A 124 -24.69 13.61 -4.71
N SER A 125 -25.12 14.32 -3.66
CA SER A 125 -26.50 14.72 -3.44
C SER A 125 -26.60 16.20 -3.04
N GLY A 126 -27.75 16.81 -3.30
CA GLY A 126 -27.99 18.23 -3.00
C GLY A 126 -26.89 19.14 -3.54
N MET A 127 -26.34 19.99 -2.67
CA MET A 127 -25.31 20.98 -3.00
C MET A 127 -23.96 20.38 -3.44
N GLN A 128 -23.68 19.09 -3.21
CA GLN A 128 -22.46 18.44 -3.69
C GLN A 128 -22.52 18.03 -5.16
N ARG A 129 -23.71 18.06 -5.78
CA ARG A 129 -23.86 17.77 -7.20
C ARG A 129 -23.54 19.01 -8.04
N PHE A 130 -22.27 19.17 -8.40
CA PHE A 130 -21.81 20.29 -9.22
C PHE A 130 -22.34 20.27 -10.66
N ASN A 131 -22.72 19.11 -11.19
CA ASN A 131 -23.31 18.93 -12.51
C ASN A 131 -24.50 17.94 -12.42
N PRO A 132 -25.72 18.31 -12.85
CA PRO A 132 -26.90 17.44 -12.73
C PRO A 132 -26.80 16.13 -13.52
N ASN A 133 -25.97 16.09 -14.58
CA ASN A 133 -25.80 14.93 -15.46
C ASN A 133 -24.70 13.98 -14.99
N ILE A 134 -23.98 14.29 -13.90
CA ILE A 134 -22.84 13.51 -13.40
C ILE A 134 -23.09 13.11 -11.94
N SER A 135 -23.22 11.80 -11.69
CA SER A 135 -23.38 11.21 -10.36
C SER A 135 -22.04 10.92 -9.67
N TRP A 136 -21.07 11.82 -9.83
CA TRP A 136 -19.71 11.75 -9.28
C TRP A 136 -19.28 13.12 -8.76
N GLN A 137 -18.39 13.16 -7.77
CA GLN A 137 -17.75 14.37 -7.27
C GLN A 137 -16.25 14.15 -7.05
N PRO A 138 -15.39 15.16 -7.26
CA PRO A 138 -13.97 15.05 -6.98
C PRO A 138 -13.73 14.95 -5.47
N ILE A 139 -13.03 13.89 -5.05
CA ILE A 139 -12.56 13.69 -3.68
C ILE A 139 -11.04 13.47 -3.75
N PRO A 140 -10.22 14.20 -2.96
CA PRO A 140 -8.77 14.12 -3.07
C PRO A 140 -8.24 12.75 -2.63
N VAL A 141 -7.45 12.13 -3.51
CA VAL A 141 -6.61 10.97 -3.22
C VAL A 141 -5.17 11.46 -3.11
N HIS A 142 -4.55 11.31 -1.94
CA HIS A 142 -3.18 11.75 -1.71
C HIS A 142 -2.17 10.64 -2.06
N THR A 143 -0.99 10.99 -2.56
CA THR A 143 0.08 10.03 -2.81
C THR A 143 1.46 10.62 -2.53
N VAL A 144 2.50 9.79 -2.67
CA VAL A 144 3.93 10.10 -2.52
C VAL A 144 4.66 9.31 -3.60
N PRO A 145 5.66 9.86 -4.32
CA PRO A 145 6.35 9.18 -5.41
C PRO A 145 6.82 7.76 -5.05
N ILE A 146 6.79 6.84 -6.01
CA ILE A 146 7.12 5.40 -5.78
C ILE A 146 8.48 5.21 -5.07
N ALA A 147 9.48 6.02 -5.40
CA ALA A 147 10.83 5.97 -4.80
C ALA A 147 10.88 6.46 -3.35
N GLU A 148 9.90 7.27 -2.93
CA GLU A 148 9.77 7.90 -1.61
C GLU A 148 8.71 7.24 -0.72
N ASP A 149 7.86 6.35 -1.25
CA ASP A 149 6.90 5.62 -0.43
C ASP A 149 7.64 4.70 0.58
N ARG A 150 7.34 4.90 1.86
CA ARG A 150 7.87 4.13 2.99
C ARG A 150 6.75 3.54 3.86
N LEU A 151 5.56 3.32 3.31
CA LEU A 151 4.37 2.97 4.09
C LEU A 151 3.43 1.94 3.43
N LEU A 152 3.24 1.99 2.11
CA LEU A 152 2.27 1.15 1.39
C LEU A 152 2.90 0.34 0.24
N LYS A 153 4.06 0.75 -0.29
CA LYS A 153 4.74 0.02 -1.38
C LYS A 153 5.71 -1.03 -0.81
N PHE A 154 5.25 -2.27 -0.70
CA PHE A 154 6.04 -3.39 -0.17
C PHE A 154 6.62 -4.29 -1.29
N PRO A 155 7.83 -4.87 -1.10
CA PRO A 155 8.71 -4.69 0.06
C PRO A 155 9.37 -3.30 0.09
N LEU A 156 9.62 -2.81 1.31
CA LEU A 156 10.35 -1.58 1.61
C LEU A 156 11.85 -1.78 1.37
N GLY A 157 12.49 -0.75 0.81
CA GLY A 157 13.92 -0.70 0.60
C GLY A 157 14.42 0.70 0.22
N PRO A 158 15.75 0.91 0.14
CA PRO A 158 16.80 -0.08 0.44
C PRO A 158 16.86 -0.42 1.94
N CYS A 159 17.12 -1.69 2.27
CA CYS A 159 17.20 -2.15 3.67
C CYS A 159 18.15 -3.36 3.78
N PRO A 160 19.46 -3.13 4.00
CA PRO A 160 20.47 -4.19 4.00
C PRO A 160 20.19 -5.37 4.94
N ARG A 161 19.66 -5.14 6.15
CA ARG A 161 19.29 -6.23 7.06
C ARG A 161 18.15 -7.10 6.52
N TYR A 162 17.18 -6.53 5.81
CA TYR A 162 16.11 -7.30 5.15
C TYR A 162 16.64 -8.11 3.95
N GLU A 163 17.60 -7.58 3.20
CA GLU A 163 18.31 -8.32 2.14
C GLU A 163 19.11 -9.50 2.72
N GLN A 164 19.78 -9.31 3.86
CA GLN A 164 20.43 -10.39 4.61
C GLN A 164 19.42 -11.45 5.08
N LEU A 165 18.29 -11.05 5.67
CA LEU A 165 17.24 -11.98 6.09
C LEU A 165 16.67 -12.81 4.93
N GLN A 166 16.52 -12.23 3.73
CA GLN A 166 16.14 -12.98 2.54
C GLN A 166 17.21 -14.01 2.15
N ASN A 167 18.50 -13.64 2.19
CA ASN A 167 19.60 -14.58 1.96
C ASN A 167 19.63 -15.73 2.98
N GLU A 168 19.42 -15.43 4.26
CA GLU A 168 19.33 -16.41 5.35
C GLU A 168 18.10 -17.33 5.16
N THR A 169 16.97 -16.78 4.70
CA THR A 169 15.76 -17.55 4.34
C THR A 169 16.04 -18.57 3.24
N ARG A 170 16.81 -18.21 2.21
CA ARG A 170 17.22 -19.12 1.13
C ARG A 170 18.03 -20.32 1.63
N GLN A 171 18.72 -20.20 2.76
CA GLN A 171 19.48 -21.31 3.38
C GLN A 171 18.63 -22.22 4.28
N THR A 172 17.35 -21.88 4.53
CA THR A 172 16.49 -22.72 5.38
C THR A 172 16.14 -24.05 4.70
N PRO A 173 15.94 -25.13 5.49
CA PRO A 173 15.43 -26.39 4.96
C PRO A 173 14.06 -26.28 4.27
N GLU A 174 13.19 -25.36 4.70
CA GLU A 174 11.89 -25.12 4.06
C GLU A 174 12.07 -24.60 2.61
N TYR A 175 12.88 -23.57 2.43
CA TYR A 175 13.16 -23.01 1.09
C TYR A 175 13.91 -24.00 0.19
N GLN A 176 14.93 -24.67 0.73
CA GLN A 176 15.72 -25.65 -0.03
C GLN A 176 14.86 -26.85 -0.47
N ASN A 177 13.98 -27.35 0.40
CA ASN A 177 13.07 -28.44 0.05
C ASN A 177 12.07 -28.03 -1.03
N GLU A 178 11.44 -26.86 -0.92
CA GLU A 178 10.50 -26.40 -1.95
C GLU A 178 11.23 -26.15 -3.28
N SER A 179 12.48 -25.66 -3.26
CA SER A 179 13.29 -25.48 -4.47
C SER A 179 13.59 -26.82 -5.15
N ILE A 180 14.06 -27.82 -4.39
CA ILE A 180 14.36 -29.17 -4.90
C ILE A 180 13.10 -29.86 -5.44
N GLN A 181 11.97 -29.76 -4.73
CA GLN A 181 10.70 -30.35 -5.16
C GLN A 181 10.13 -29.71 -6.43
N ASN A 182 10.49 -28.48 -6.74
CA ASN A 182 10.00 -27.75 -7.92
C ASN A 182 11.00 -27.58 -9.05
N ALA A 183 12.27 -28.00 -8.91
CA ALA A 183 13.30 -27.77 -9.93
C ALA A 183 12.83 -28.15 -11.35
N GLN A 184 12.37 -29.39 -11.55
CA GLN A 184 11.85 -29.85 -12.85
C GLN A 184 10.62 -29.07 -13.36
N PHE A 185 9.81 -28.53 -12.45
CA PHE A 185 8.64 -27.72 -12.81
C PHE A 185 9.07 -26.30 -13.23
N LEU A 186 10.01 -25.70 -12.50
CA LEU A 186 10.59 -24.40 -12.84
C LEU A 186 11.37 -24.46 -14.16
N ASP A 187 12.14 -25.53 -14.39
CA ASP A 187 12.82 -25.80 -15.67
C ASP A 187 11.83 -25.91 -16.84
N MET A 188 10.69 -26.60 -16.64
CA MET A 188 9.62 -26.68 -17.64
C MET A 188 9.03 -25.29 -17.91
N VAL A 189 8.70 -24.52 -16.86
CA VAL A 189 8.18 -23.15 -17.01
C VAL A 189 9.20 -22.25 -17.73
N ALA A 190 10.49 -22.31 -17.40
CA ALA A 190 11.55 -21.58 -18.10
C ALA A 190 11.58 -21.90 -19.60
N ASN A 191 11.54 -23.20 -19.96
CA ASN A 191 11.52 -23.64 -21.34
C ASN A 191 10.27 -23.18 -22.10
N GLU A 192 9.08 -23.29 -21.50
CA GLU A 192 7.81 -22.91 -22.13
C GLU A 192 7.63 -21.38 -22.24
N THR A 193 8.16 -20.61 -21.29
CA THR A 193 8.04 -19.14 -21.27
C THR A 193 9.17 -18.41 -22.00
N GLY A 194 10.34 -19.05 -22.16
CA GLY A 194 11.55 -18.42 -22.70
C GLY A 194 12.29 -17.54 -21.68
N LEU A 195 11.94 -17.60 -20.39
CA LEU A 195 12.63 -16.90 -19.32
C LEU A 195 13.89 -17.65 -18.89
N THR A 196 14.98 -16.91 -18.63
CA THR A 196 16.26 -17.47 -18.16
C THR A 196 16.37 -17.55 -16.63
N ASP A 197 15.50 -16.86 -15.89
CA ASP A 197 15.53 -16.76 -14.43
C ASP A 197 14.14 -17.05 -13.84
N VAL A 198 13.80 -18.35 -13.75
CA VAL A 198 12.55 -18.85 -13.16
C VAL A 198 12.87 -19.54 -11.84
N THR A 199 12.66 -18.82 -10.75
CA THR A 199 12.89 -19.27 -9.36
C THR A 199 11.60 -19.22 -8.56
N LEU A 200 11.61 -19.72 -7.32
CA LEU A 200 10.50 -19.55 -6.37
C LEU A 200 10.12 -18.08 -6.14
N GLU A 201 11.04 -17.14 -6.41
CA GLU A 201 10.86 -15.70 -6.20
C GLU A 201 10.40 -14.95 -7.45
N THR A 202 10.60 -15.52 -8.65
CA THR A 202 10.25 -14.88 -9.93
C THR A 202 9.11 -15.58 -10.66
N VAL A 203 8.78 -16.84 -10.34
CA VAL A 203 7.71 -17.62 -11.00
C VAL A 203 6.31 -16.99 -10.85
N TRP A 204 6.09 -16.16 -9.83
CA TRP A 204 4.82 -15.42 -9.69
C TRP A 204 4.52 -14.50 -10.86
N ASN A 205 5.54 -14.00 -11.60
CA ASN A 205 5.32 -13.17 -12.78
C ASN A 205 4.56 -13.95 -13.85
N VAL A 206 4.94 -15.21 -14.07
CA VAL A 206 4.29 -16.13 -15.03
C VAL A 206 2.86 -16.46 -14.58
N TYR A 207 2.67 -16.68 -13.28
CA TYR A 207 1.33 -16.86 -12.72
C TYR A 207 0.44 -15.64 -12.94
N ASP A 208 0.95 -14.42 -12.65
CA ASP A 208 0.19 -13.18 -12.76
C ASP A 208 -0.28 -12.92 -14.20
N THR A 209 0.60 -13.15 -15.20
CA THR A 209 0.23 -13.01 -16.62
C THR A 209 -0.90 -13.97 -16.99
N LEU A 210 -0.70 -15.28 -16.81
CA LEU A 210 -1.68 -16.32 -17.16
C LEU A 210 -2.98 -16.18 -16.37
N PHE A 211 -2.93 -15.69 -15.13
CA PHE A 211 -4.11 -15.43 -14.31
C PHE A 211 -4.92 -14.27 -14.88
N CYS A 212 -4.28 -13.17 -15.29
CA CYS A 212 -4.96 -12.03 -15.90
C CYS A 212 -5.54 -12.42 -17.27
N GLU A 213 -4.78 -13.13 -18.12
CA GLU A 213 -5.24 -13.70 -19.39
C GLU A 213 -6.51 -14.56 -19.20
N GLN A 214 -6.46 -15.51 -18.26
CA GLN A 214 -7.58 -16.41 -17.96
C GLN A 214 -8.81 -15.65 -17.46
N THR A 215 -8.61 -14.65 -16.58
CA THR A 215 -9.68 -13.80 -16.05
C THR A 215 -10.37 -13.00 -17.17
N HIS A 216 -9.63 -12.62 -18.21
CA HIS A 216 -10.14 -11.89 -19.38
C HIS A 216 -10.63 -12.81 -20.51
N GLY A 217 -10.66 -14.13 -20.29
CA GLY A 217 -11.16 -15.10 -21.27
C GLY A 217 -10.23 -15.39 -22.44
N LEU A 218 -8.95 -15.01 -22.35
CA LEU A 218 -7.93 -15.35 -23.34
C LEU A 218 -7.57 -16.84 -23.27
N VAL A 219 -7.13 -17.39 -24.40
CA VAL A 219 -6.85 -18.83 -24.54
C VAL A 219 -5.42 -19.10 -24.10
N LEU A 220 -5.26 -19.61 -22.87
CA LEU A 220 -3.94 -19.96 -22.33
C LEU A 220 -3.20 -20.98 -23.23
N PRO A 221 -1.86 -20.92 -23.30
CA PRO A 221 -1.06 -21.87 -24.07
C PRO A 221 -1.20 -23.30 -23.50
N PRO A 222 -1.02 -24.36 -24.32
CA PRO A 222 -1.34 -25.75 -23.92
C PRO A 222 -0.60 -26.27 -22.67
N TRP A 223 0.58 -25.74 -22.36
CA TRP A 223 1.35 -26.11 -21.17
C TRP A 223 0.75 -25.54 -19.87
N ALA A 224 -0.01 -24.43 -19.95
CA ALA A 224 -0.70 -23.77 -18.83
C ALA A 224 -2.01 -24.48 -18.43
N SER A 225 -1.95 -25.81 -18.31
CA SER A 225 -3.07 -26.65 -17.86
C SER A 225 -3.60 -26.22 -16.48
N PRO A 226 -4.83 -26.61 -16.09
CA PRO A 226 -5.36 -26.32 -14.74
C PRO A 226 -4.44 -26.81 -13.60
N ARG A 227 -3.72 -27.92 -13.80
CA ARG A 227 -2.72 -28.42 -12.84
C ARG A 227 -1.47 -27.55 -12.80
N THR A 228 -1.03 -27.04 -13.95
CA THR A 228 0.08 -26.08 -14.05
C THR A 228 -0.29 -24.79 -13.34
N MET A 229 -1.46 -24.23 -13.62
CA MET A 229 -1.98 -23.01 -12.97
C MET A 229 -2.12 -23.17 -11.45
N GLN A 230 -2.60 -24.32 -10.98
CA GLN A 230 -2.63 -24.62 -9.54
C GLN A 230 -1.23 -24.63 -8.92
N ARG A 231 -0.24 -25.25 -9.57
CA ARG A 231 1.13 -25.29 -9.05
C ARG A 231 1.80 -23.91 -9.10
N LEU A 232 1.59 -23.15 -10.17
CA LEU A 232 2.02 -21.75 -10.28
C LEU A 232 1.44 -20.89 -9.14
N SER A 233 0.15 -21.04 -8.81
CA SER A 233 -0.44 -20.35 -7.66
C SER A 233 0.26 -20.72 -6.36
N GLN A 234 0.46 -22.02 -6.09
CA GLN A 234 1.13 -22.49 -4.86
C GLN A 234 2.52 -21.88 -4.69
N LEU A 235 3.30 -21.77 -5.79
CA LEU A 235 4.64 -21.16 -5.72
C LEU A 235 4.59 -19.64 -5.57
N LYS A 236 3.60 -18.97 -6.18
CA LYS A 236 3.34 -17.55 -5.92
C LYS A 236 2.93 -17.31 -4.46
N ASP A 237 2.10 -18.17 -3.86
CA ASP A 237 1.73 -18.07 -2.44
C ASP A 237 2.91 -18.39 -1.51
N PHE A 238 3.79 -19.31 -1.91
CA PHE A 238 5.09 -19.52 -1.25
C PHE A 238 6.00 -18.28 -1.34
N SER A 239 6.03 -17.57 -2.48
CA SER A 239 6.83 -16.35 -2.64
C SER A 239 6.45 -15.24 -1.64
N PHE A 240 5.16 -15.13 -1.30
CA PHE A 240 4.68 -14.25 -0.23
C PHE A 240 5.18 -14.67 1.16
N ARG A 241 5.18 -15.98 1.47
CA ARG A 241 5.78 -16.51 2.71
C ARG A 241 7.27 -16.26 2.76
N PHE A 242 7.99 -16.43 1.65
CA PHE A 242 9.42 -16.14 1.55
C PHE A 242 9.74 -14.66 1.86
N LEU A 243 8.98 -13.72 1.29
CA LEU A 243 9.19 -12.28 1.52
C LEU A 243 9.03 -11.90 2.99
N PHE A 244 7.97 -12.38 3.66
CA PHE A 244 7.57 -11.84 4.97
C PHE A 244 7.67 -12.80 6.16
N GLY A 245 7.93 -14.09 5.95
CA GLY A 245 8.02 -15.12 6.98
C GLY A 245 9.07 -16.19 6.67
N ILE A 246 8.77 -17.47 6.96
CA ILE A 246 9.67 -18.65 6.92
C ILE A 246 10.83 -18.57 7.91
N TYR A 247 11.63 -17.51 7.85
CA TYR A 247 12.78 -17.26 8.72
C TYR A 247 12.66 -15.86 9.35
N GLU A 248 12.86 -15.78 10.66
CA GLU A 248 12.79 -14.55 11.47
C GLU A 248 11.61 -13.63 11.11
N GLN A 249 10.40 -14.21 11.02
CA GLN A 249 9.17 -13.50 10.64
C GLN A 249 8.95 -12.22 11.47
N ALA A 250 9.26 -12.25 12.78
CA ALA A 250 9.13 -11.08 13.64
C ALA A 250 10.11 -9.96 13.23
N GLU A 251 11.36 -10.27 12.90
CA GLU A 251 12.33 -9.27 12.44
C GLU A 251 11.99 -8.75 11.03
N LYS A 252 11.62 -9.64 10.11
CA LYS A 252 11.07 -9.25 8.80
C LYS A 252 9.86 -8.34 8.93
N ALA A 253 8.95 -8.63 9.87
CA ALA A 253 7.79 -7.78 10.15
C ALA A 253 8.24 -6.37 10.56
N ARG A 254 9.17 -6.22 11.50
CA ARG A 254 9.71 -4.90 11.92
C ARG A 254 10.25 -4.09 10.75
N LEU A 255 10.93 -4.75 9.81
CA LEU A 255 11.50 -4.10 8.62
C LEU A 255 10.50 -3.91 7.46
N GLN A 256 9.33 -4.57 7.52
CA GLN A 256 8.30 -4.57 6.48
C GLN A 256 6.93 -4.15 7.05
N GLY A 257 5.93 -5.04 7.09
CA GLY A 257 4.54 -4.69 7.42
C GLY A 257 4.34 -4.05 8.80
N GLY A 258 5.28 -4.26 9.71
CA GLY A 258 5.40 -3.58 11.01
C GLY A 258 5.47 -2.06 10.90
N VAL A 259 6.01 -1.50 9.80
CA VAL A 259 6.01 -0.05 9.54
C VAL A 259 4.58 0.48 9.34
N LEU A 260 3.76 -0.23 8.56
CA LEU A 260 2.35 0.12 8.36
C LEU A 260 1.55 -0.10 9.64
N LEU A 261 1.83 -1.20 10.36
CA LEU A 261 1.24 -1.48 11.67
C LEU A 261 1.59 -0.39 12.70
N ALA A 262 2.81 0.15 12.70
CA ALA A 262 3.22 1.27 13.55
C ALA A 262 2.33 2.51 13.31
N GLN A 263 2.07 2.84 12.04
CA GLN A 263 1.20 3.97 11.67
C GLN A 263 -0.26 3.70 12.07
N ILE A 264 -0.75 2.47 11.93
CA ILE A 264 -2.10 2.07 12.39
C ILE A 264 -2.21 2.19 13.91
N ARG A 265 -1.27 1.62 14.69
CA ARG A 265 -1.20 1.75 16.15
C ARG A 265 -1.19 3.22 16.60
N LYS A 266 -0.38 4.06 15.95
CA LYS A 266 -0.33 5.51 16.17
C LYS A 266 -1.69 6.17 15.92
N ASN A 267 -2.36 5.84 14.82
CA ASN A 267 -3.67 6.41 14.49
C ASN A 267 -4.75 6.02 15.52
N LEU A 268 -4.80 4.74 15.91
CA LEU A 268 -5.72 4.23 16.92
C LEU A 268 -5.52 4.95 18.27
N THR A 269 -4.27 5.09 18.72
CA THR A 269 -3.91 5.81 19.95
C THR A 269 -4.28 7.30 19.88
N LEU A 270 -4.01 7.98 18.76
CA LEU A 270 -4.38 9.40 18.59
C LEU A 270 -5.89 9.60 18.66
N MET A 271 -6.68 8.71 18.04
CA MET A 271 -8.14 8.79 18.10
C MET A 271 -8.70 8.50 19.49
N ALA A 272 -8.17 7.50 20.18
CA ALA A 272 -8.57 7.16 21.55
C ALA A 272 -8.25 8.27 22.58
N THR A 273 -7.18 9.03 22.36
CA THR A 273 -6.68 10.04 23.33
C THR A 273 -7.12 11.47 23.03
N SER A 274 -7.24 11.84 21.75
CA SER A 274 -7.38 13.25 21.33
C SER A 274 -8.41 13.49 20.23
N SER A 275 -8.90 12.44 19.55
CA SER A 275 -9.85 12.54 18.43
C SER A 275 -9.39 13.49 17.31
N GLN A 276 -8.08 13.57 17.05
CA GLN A 276 -7.46 14.51 16.10
C GLN A 276 -7.40 14.02 14.64
N LEU A 277 -7.85 12.80 14.35
CA LEU A 277 -7.86 12.26 12.99
C LEU A 277 -9.27 12.24 12.38
N PRO A 278 -9.37 12.20 11.04
CA PRO A 278 -10.64 11.96 10.35
C PRO A 278 -11.26 10.62 10.77
N LYS A 279 -12.59 10.51 10.80
CA LYS A 279 -13.34 9.29 11.14
C LYS A 279 -12.91 8.07 10.31
N LEU A 280 -12.64 8.27 9.03
CA LEU A 280 -12.23 7.25 8.08
C LEU A 280 -10.86 7.59 7.49
N LEU A 281 -9.95 6.64 7.57
CA LEU A 281 -8.68 6.65 6.85
C LEU A 281 -8.65 5.49 5.85
N VAL A 282 -8.30 5.79 4.60
CA VAL A 282 -8.25 4.81 3.52
C VAL A 282 -6.84 4.72 2.94
N TYR A 283 -6.36 3.48 2.78
CA TYR A 283 -5.12 3.13 2.10
C TYR A 283 -5.43 2.27 0.86
N SER A 284 -5.17 2.79 -0.34
CA SER A 284 -5.18 1.99 -1.58
C SER A 284 -3.76 1.53 -1.92
N ALA A 285 -3.59 0.22 -2.11
CA ALA A 285 -2.28 -0.38 -2.29
C ALA A 285 -2.37 -1.75 -3.00
N HIS A 286 -1.49 -2.68 -2.65
CA HIS A 286 -1.25 -3.93 -3.36
C HIS A 286 -1.57 -5.16 -2.49
N ASP A 287 -1.55 -6.33 -3.12
CA ASP A 287 -1.54 -7.62 -2.42
C ASP A 287 -0.33 -7.73 -1.49
N THR A 288 0.88 -7.37 -1.95
CA THR A 288 2.08 -7.32 -1.10
C THR A 288 1.87 -6.49 0.17
N THR A 289 1.10 -5.40 0.10
CA THR A 289 0.77 -4.54 1.24
C THR A 289 -0.15 -5.23 2.25
N LEU A 290 -1.19 -5.92 1.76
CA LEU A 290 -2.10 -6.70 2.60
C LEU A 290 -1.36 -7.87 3.26
N VAL A 291 -0.56 -8.63 2.50
CA VAL A 291 0.22 -9.76 2.99
C VAL A 291 1.23 -9.29 4.03
N ALA A 292 2.02 -8.24 3.75
CA ALA A 292 3.00 -7.72 4.70
C ALA A 292 2.37 -7.36 6.05
N LEU A 293 1.22 -6.67 6.04
CA LEU A 293 0.50 -6.31 7.25
C LEU A 293 -0.08 -7.53 7.99
N GLN A 294 -0.69 -8.48 7.27
CA GLN A 294 -1.29 -9.67 7.87
C GLN A 294 -0.23 -10.65 8.41
N MET A 295 0.95 -10.72 7.79
CA MET A 295 2.11 -11.46 8.31
C MET A 295 2.72 -10.80 9.55
N ALA A 296 2.78 -9.47 9.59
CA ALA A 296 3.20 -8.73 10.79
C ALA A 296 2.22 -8.90 11.97
N LEU A 297 0.92 -9.04 11.69
CA LEU A 297 -0.13 -9.32 12.67
C LEU A 297 -0.27 -10.83 13.00
N ASP A 298 0.46 -11.71 12.32
CA ASP A 298 0.40 -13.17 12.43
C ASP A 298 -1.02 -13.76 12.23
N ILE A 299 -1.71 -13.27 11.19
CA ILE A 299 -3.10 -13.63 10.82
C ILE A 299 -3.26 -13.88 9.31
N TYR A 300 -2.18 -13.98 8.54
CA TYR A 300 -2.23 -14.28 7.11
C TYR A 300 -2.72 -15.71 6.88
N ASN A 301 -3.70 -15.88 5.99
CA ASN A 301 -4.31 -17.18 5.70
C ASN A 301 -3.46 -18.08 4.78
N GLY A 302 -2.34 -17.58 4.25
CA GLY A 302 -1.48 -18.31 3.32
C GLY A 302 -1.78 -18.09 1.84
N GLU A 303 -2.82 -17.32 1.49
CA GLU A 303 -3.29 -17.14 0.11
C GLU A 303 -3.27 -15.67 -0.32
N GLN A 304 -2.83 -15.40 -1.55
CA GLN A 304 -2.87 -14.05 -2.14
C GLN A 304 -4.25 -13.41 -2.01
N ALA A 305 -4.27 -12.21 -1.45
CA ALA A 305 -5.47 -11.40 -1.30
C ALA A 305 -6.13 -11.10 -2.69
N PRO A 306 -7.42 -11.45 -2.91
CA PRO A 306 -8.11 -11.18 -4.18
C PRO A 306 -8.18 -9.70 -4.57
N TYR A 307 -8.50 -9.41 -5.83
CA TYR A 307 -8.74 -8.03 -6.27
C TYR A 307 -9.87 -7.35 -5.48
N ALA A 308 -9.72 -6.05 -5.23
CA ALA A 308 -10.59 -5.25 -4.35
C ALA A 308 -10.86 -5.84 -2.94
N SER A 309 -9.99 -6.74 -2.46
CA SER A 309 -10.05 -7.22 -1.08
C SER A 309 -9.61 -6.14 -0.10
N CYS A 310 -10.26 -6.08 1.06
CA CYS A 310 -10.09 -5.01 2.04
C CYS A 310 -9.88 -5.58 3.44
N HIS A 311 -8.75 -5.24 4.06
CA HIS A 311 -8.54 -5.37 5.50
C HIS A 311 -9.07 -4.12 6.21
N ILE A 312 -9.72 -4.32 7.36
CA ILE A 312 -10.49 -3.30 8.08
C ILE A 312 -10.07 -3.32 9.55
N PHE A 313 -9.74 -2.15 10.10
CA PHE A 313 -9.64 -1.91 11.54
C PHE A 313 -10.77 -0.99 11.99
N GLU A 314 -11.48 -1.39 13.04
CA GLU A 314 -12.56 -0.62 13.66
C GLU A 314 -12.24 -0.36 15.13
N LEU A 315 -12.11 0.92 15.50
CA LEU A 315 -11.89 1.36 16.87
C LEU A 315 -13.23 1.70 17.51
N TYR A 316 -13.63 0.92 18.50
CA TYR A 316 -14.81 1.17 19.32
C TYR A 316 -14.44 1.84 20.64
N GLN A 317 -15.29 2.75 21.12
CA GLN A 317 -15.33 3.13 22.53
C GLN A 317 -16.46 2.36 23.21
N GLU A 318 -16.09 1.63 24.26
CA GLU A 318 -16.97 0.79 25.07
C GLU A 318 -17.63 1.58 26.22
N ASP A 319 -18.66 1.03 26.83
CA ASP A 319 -19.49 1.68 27.87
C ASP A 319 -18.72 2.14 29.11
N ASN A 320 -17.59 1.49 29.41
CA ASN A 320 -16.69 1.85 30.52
C ASN A 320 -15.71 2.98 30.15
N GLY A 321 -15.82 3.55 28.95
CA GLY A 321 -14.96 4.61 28.42
C GLY A 321 -13.66 4.12 27.77
N ASN A 322 -13.30 2.83 27.93
CA ASN A 322 -12.13 2.23 27.29
C ASN A 322 -12.38 2.01 25.80
N PHE A 323 -11.31 1.63 25.09
CA PHE A 323 -11.36 1.37 23.65
C PHE A 323 -11.02 -0.08 23.32
N SER A 324 -11.67 -0.61 22.29
CA SER A 324 -11.35 -1.91 21.68
C SER A 324 -11.10 -1.76 20.18
N VAL A 325 -10.35 -2.70 19.61
CA VAL A 325 -10.05 -2.83 18.19
C VAL A 325 -10.66 -4.14 17.71
N GLU A 326 -11.52 -4.07 16.69
CA GLU A 326 -11.96 -5.22 15.91
C GLU A 326 -11.30 -5.18 14.53
N MET A 327 -10.89 -6.35 14.02
CA MET A 327 -10.33 -6.49 12.68
C MET A 327 -11.24 -7.35 11.81
N TYR A 328 -11.26 -7.05 10.50
CA TYR A 328 -11.99 -7.85 9.51
C TYR A 328 -11.27 -7.91 8.16
N PHE A 329 -11.52 -8.97 7.38
CA PHE A 329 -11.06 -9.09 6.00
C PHE A 329 -12.22 -9.40 5.05
N ARG A 330 -12.48 -8.51 4.10
CA ARG A 330 -13.41 -8.74 3.00
C ARG A 330 -12.62 -9.21 1.77
N ASN A 331 -12.65 -10.51 1.50
CA ASN A 331 -12.04 -11.14 0.32
C ASN A 331 -13.07 -11.70 -0.68
N GLU A 332 -14.37 -11.64 -0.35
CA GLU A 332 -15.46 -12.10 -1.21
C GLU A 332 -16.56 -11.03 -1.28
N SER A 333 -17.08 -10.73 -2.48
CA SER A 333 -18.04 -9.62 -2.63
C SER A 333 -19.40 -9.87 -2.00
N ASN A 334 -19.86 -11.13 -2.01
CA ASN A 334 -21.21 -11.55 -1.62
C ASN A 334 -21.33 -12.03 -0.16
N LYS A 335 -20.28 -11.86 0.65
CA LYS A 335 -20.25 -12.28 2.07
C LYS A 335 -19.95 -11.09 2.98
N ALA A 336 -20.34 -11.22 4.25
CA ALA A 336 -19.88 -10.31 5.28
C ALA A 336 -18.34 -10.43 5.44
N PRO A 337 -17.63 -9.33 5.77
CA PRO A 337 -16.19 -9.41 6.07
C PRO A 337 -15.90 -10.41 7.19
N TRP A 338 -14.91 -11.28 6.98
CA TRP A 338 -14.52 -12.29 7.96
C TRP A 338 -13.89 -11.63 9.19
N PRO A 339 -14.31 -11.97 10.43
CA PRO A 339 -13.67 -11.45 11.63
C PRO A 339 -12.25 -12.01 11.78
N LEU A 340 -11.28 -11.13 12.04
CA LEU A 340 -9.88 -11.49 12.26
C LEU A 340 -9.52 -11.32 13.73
N VAL A 341 -8.87 -12.33 14.32
CA VAL A 341 -8.48 -12.35 15.73
C VAL A 341 -6.96 -12.28 15.83
N LEU A 342 -6.44 -11.28 16.53
CA LEU A 342 -5.01 -11.19 16.84
C LEU A 342 -4.62 -12.34 17.79
N PRO A 343 -3.55 -13.11 17.52
CA PRO A 343 -3.08 -14.15 18.43
C PRO A 343 -2.87 -13.62 19.86
N GLY A 344 -3.40 -14.33 20.85
CA GLY A 344 -3.36 -13.91 22.26
C GLY A 344 -4.45 -12.90 22.67
N CYS A 345 -5.34 -12.48 21.77
CA CYS A 345 -6.44 -11.55 22.07
C CYS A 345 -7.82 -12.12 21.72
N ALA A 346 -8.88 -11.45 22.20
CA ALA A 346 -10.24 -11.68 21.70
C ALA A 346 -10.48 -10.91 20.38
N HIS A 347 -11.54 -11.25 19.63
CA HIS A 347 -11.95 -10.47 18.44
C HIS A 347 -12.19 -8.99 18.78
N ARG A 348 -12.82 -8.74 19.94
CA ARG A 348 -12.86 -7.43 20.62
C ARG A 348 -11.59 -7.25 21.43
N CYS A 349 -10.49 -6.92 20.76
CA CYS A 349 -9.20 -6.80 21.42
C CYS A 349 -9.12 -5.45 22.16
N PRO A 350 -8.93 -5.37 23.48
CA PRO A 350 -8.74 -4.10 24.17
C PRO A 350 -7.55 -3.34 23.57
N LEU A 351 -7.66 -2.02 23.39
CA LEU A 351 -6.64 -1.25 22.67
C LEU A 351 -5.24 -1.39 23.29
N GLN A 352 -5.14 -1.47 24.62
CA GLN A 352 -3.85 -1.66 25.30
C GLN A 352 -3.25 -3.04 25.03
N ASP A 353 -4.08 -4.09 24.98
CA ASP A 353 -3.64 -5.45 24.67
C ASP A 353 -3.21 -5.56 23.20
N PHE A 354 -3.98 -4.95 22.28
CA PHE A 354 -3.61 -4.82 20.87
C PHE A 354 -2.24 -4.12 20.72
N LEU A 355 -2.04 -2.99 21.41
CA LEU A 355 -0.77 -2.27 21.39
C LEU A 355 0.38 -3.09 21.99
N HIS A 356 0.14 -3.84 23.07
CA HIS A 356 1.17 -4.66 23.72
C HIS A 356 1.58 -5.86 22.84
N LEU A 357 0.61 -6.63 22.33
CA LEU A 357 0.82 -7.80 21.49
C LEU A 357 1.49 -7.46 20.16
N THR A 358 1.26 -6.25 19.62
CA THR A 358 1.87 -5.78 18.36
C THR A 358 3.18 -4.99 18.53
N GLU A 359 3.67 -4.75 19.75
CA GLU A 359 4.94 -4.05 19.98
C GLU A 359 6.18 -4.79 19.45
N PRO A 360 6.33 -6.13 19.60
CA PRO A 360 7.54 -6.83 19.15
C PRO A 360 7.79 -6.75 17.63
N VAL A 361 6.73 -6.63 16.84
CA VAL A 361 6.75 -6.62 15.37
C VAL A 361 6.80 -5.22 14.75
N VAL A 362 6.90 -4.16 15.56
CA VAL A 362 6.90 -2.75 15.12
C VAL A 362 8.28 -2.10 15.30
N PRO A 363 8.86 -1.47 14.27
CA PRO A 363 10.16 -0.82 14.36
C PRO A 363 10.10 0.39 15.31
N LYS A 364 11.19 0.60 16.05
CA LYS A 364 11.44 1.80 16.88
C LYS A 364 12.19 2.84 16.09
N ASP A 365 13.21 2.40 15.35
CA ASP A 365 13.92 3.20 14.34
C ASP A 365 14.22 2.29 13.15
N TRP A 366 13.40 2.39 12.10
CA TRP A 366 13.55 1.57 10.90
C TRP A 366 14.88 1.84 10.18
N GLN A 367 15.41 3.07 10.24
CA GLN A 367 16.67 3.42 9.57
C GLN A 367 17.87 2.81 10.29
N GLN A 368 17.83 2.73 11.62
CA GLN A 368 18.82 2.01 12.42
C GLN A 368 18.66 0.48 12.26
N GLU A 369 17.44 -0.04 12.35
CA GLU A 369 17.15 -1.48 12.29
C GLU A 369 17.44 -2.10 10.89
N CYS A 370 17.41 -1.30 9.81
CA CYS A 370 17.84 -1.74 8.49
C CYS A 370 19.36 -1.85 8.30
N GLN A 371 20.18 -1.31 9.21
CA GLN A 371 21.64 -1.39 9.10
C GLN A 371 22.11 -2.82 9.41
N LEU A 372 23.11 -3.29 8.66
CA LEU A 372 23.84 -4.48 9.08
C LEU A 372 24.55 -4.16 10.39
N ALA A 373 24.55 -5.11 11.33
CA ALA A 373 25.38 -5.00 12.52
C ALA A 373 26.82 -4.76 12.07
N SER A 374 27.42 -3.64 12.48
CA SER A 374 28.86 -3.46 12.34
C SER A 374 29.52 -4.63 13.05
N GLY A 375 30.20 -5.50 12.29
CA GLY A 375 31.03 -6.55 12.88
C GLY A 375 32.02 -5.94 13.87
N PRO A 376 32.61 -6.73 14.78
CA PRO A 376 33.71 -6.22 15.59
C PRO A 376 34.72 -5.59 14.64
N ALA A 377 34.93 -4.29 14.77
CA ALA A 377 35.92 -3.59 13.96
C ALA A 377 37.22 -4.37 14.10
N ASP A 378 37.88 -4.70 12.99
CA ASP A 378 39.14 -5.43 13.01
C ASP A 378 40.08 -4.70 13.97
N THR A 379 40.25 -5.29 15.16
CA THR A 379 41.28 -4.92 16.12
C THR A 379 42.58 -5.50 15.62
N GLY A 380 42.98 -5.02 14.43
CA GLY A 380 44.29 -5.22 13.85
C GLY A 380 45.32 -4.99 14.95
N PRO A 381 46.25 -5.94 15.13
CA PRO A 381 47.03 -6.04 16.36
C PRO A 381 47.71 -4.71 16.65
N ALA A 382 47.49 -4.20 17.87
CA ALA A 382 47.97 -2.89 18.29
C ALA A 382 49.48 -2.77 18.00
N SER A 383 49.80 -2.01 16.94
CA SER A 383 51.18 -1.78 16.53
C SER A 383 51.87 -0.96 17.60
N TRP A 384 52.74 -1.61 18.36
CA TRP A 384 53.57 -1.00 19.39
C TRP A 384 54.43 0.11 18.78
N LEU A 385 53.96 1.35 18.85
CA LEU A 385 54.77 2.53 18.55
C LEU A 385 55.53 2.93 19.83
N PRO A 386 56.88 2.91 19.83
CA PRO A 386 57.67 3.30 20.98
C PRO A 386 57.57 4.82 21.23
N PRO A 387 57.66 5.26 22.50
CA PRO A 387 57.41 6.66 22.84
C PRO A 387 58.61 7.56 22.54
N CYS A 388 58.47 8.52 21.63
CA CYS A 388 59.42 9.65 21.56
C CYS A 388 58.83 11.00 21.10
N CYS A 389 59.05 11.98 21.98
CA CYS A 389 59.20 13.42 21.73
C CYS A 389 58.05 14.26 21.12
N ARG A 390 57.42 15.04 22.02
CA ARG A 390 56.72 16.29 21.72
C ARG A 390 57.68 17.39 21.20
N ARG A 391 57.10 18.38 20.51
CA ARG A 391 57.59 19.77 20.26
C ARG A 391 58.80 19.98 19.32
N GLY A 392 58.47 20.43 18.12
CA GLY A 392 58.80 21.81 17.69
C GLY A 392 60.15 22.07 16.98
N ARG A 393 60.05 22.95 15.98
CA ARG A 393 61.11 23.57 15.14
C ARG A 393 61.50 22.82 13.86
N SER A 394 61.75 23.68 12.88
CA SER A 394 62.13 23.51 11.48
C SER A 394 63.45 22.79 11.20
N CYS A 395 63.47 22.02 10.12
CA CYS A 395 64.59 21.89 9.15
C CYS A 395 63.92 21.98 7.76
N LEU A 396 64.24 22.90 6.84
CA LEU A 396 65.51 23.20 6.17
C LEU A 396 66.17 21.99 5.49
N THR A 397 66.25 22.15 4.16
CA THR A 397 66.98 21.42 3.11
C THR A 397 68.37 20.90 3.50
N THR A 398 68.80 19.76 2.92
CA THR A 398 69.77 19.71 1.78
C THR A 398 70.10 18.27 1.32
N THR A 399 70.31 18.10 -0.01
CA THR A 399 71.30 17.26 -0.76
C THR A 399 71.95 16.01 -0.11
N GLN A 400 72.33 14.91 -0.79
CA GLN A 400 72.27 14.43 -2.20
C GLN A 400 72.62 12.89 -2.20
N PRO A 401 72.49 12.14 -3.33
CA PRO A 401 72.74 10.68 -3.39
C PRO A 401 74.21 10.32 -3.66
N PRO A 402 74.63 9.06 -3.42
CA PRO A 402 74.83 8.05 -4.51
C PRO A 402 74.55 6.58 -4.06
N SER A 403 74.62 5.49 -4.86
CA SER A 403 74.39 5.21 -6.31
C SER A 403 74.59 3.69 -6.58
N LEU A 404 74.05 3.12 -7.68
CA LEU A 404 74.37 1.78 -8.27
C LEU A 404 73.92 0.54 -7.44
N SER A 405 73.57 -0.64 -7.99
CA SER A 405 73.22 -1.06 -9.38
C SER A 405 72.73 -2.53 -9.44
N LEU A 406 71.97 -2.86 -10.50
CA LEU A 406 71.90 -4.15 -11.22
C LEU A 406 71.08 -5.36 -10.68
N LEU A 407 70.22 -5.83 -11.61
CA LEU A 407 69.71 -7.21 -11.86
C LEU A 407 68.61 -7.80 -10.96
N GLY A 408 67.55 -8.34 -11.61
CA GLY A 408 66.57 -9.26 -11.02
C GLY A 408 65.12 -8.98 -11.42
N GLU A 409 64.65 -9.63 -12.48
CA GLU A 409 63.31 -9.42 -13.08
C GLU A 409 62.09 -9.80 -12.21
N VAL A 410 61.06 -8.96 -12.34
CA VAL A 410 59.60 -9.26 -12.38
C VAL A 410 58.96 -9.99 -11.19
N GLY A 411 58.20 -9.22 -10.41
CA GLY A 411 57.22 -9.71 -9.44
C GLY A 411 56.33 -8.56 -8.94
N TRP A 412 55.44 -8.03 -9.80
CA TRP A 412 54.57 -6.90 -9.43
C TRP A 412 53.46 -7.32 -8.47
N ALA A 413 53.67 -7.04 -7.18
CA ALA A 413 52.62 -6.91 -6.19
C ALA A 413 52.51 -5.43 -5.78
N LEU A 414 51.40 -4.77 -6.12
CA LEU A 414 51.06 -3.46 -5.60
C LEU A 414 49.62 -3.45 -5.09
N ALA A 415 49.49 -3.15 -3.80
CA ALA A 415 48.26 -2.68 -3.18
C ALA A 415 47.98 -1.23 -3.64
N PRO A 416 46.75 -0.70 -3.47
CA PRO A 416 46.23 0.35 -4.34
C PRO A 416 46.81 1.74 -4.06
N ASP A 417 47.20 2.43 -5.13
CA ASP A 417 47.47 3.87 -5.12
C ASP A 417 46.17 4.67 -4.98
N CYS A 418 46.24 5.74 -4.19
CA CYS A 418 45.25 6.81 -4.20
C CYS A 418 45.31 7.58 -5.52
N CYS A 419 44.21 7.65 -6.27
CA CYS A 419 44.05 8.61 -7.36
C CYS A 419 42.64 9.21 -7.42
N CYS A 420 42.58 10.48 -7.81
CA CYS A 420 41.36 11.28 -7.83
C CYS A 420 40.46 10.96 -9.03
N SER A 421 39.14 11.10 -8.86
CA SER A 421 38.18 11.01 -9.96
C SER A 421 38.37 12.12 -11.01
N PRO A 422 38.35 11.80 -12.32
CA PRO A 422 37.99 12.75 -13.36
C PRO A 422 36.47 12.85 -13.51
N ALA A 423 35.99 13.97 -14.03
CA ALA A 423 34.57 14.27 -14.19
C ALA A 423 33.95 13.74 -15.50
N HIS A 424 32.62 13.76 -15.53
CA HIS A 424 31.70 13.54 -16.66
C HIS A 424 32.30 13.58 -18.09
N GLY A 425 32.21 12.45 -18.79
CA GLY A 425 32.06 12.45 -20.25
C GLY A 425 30.59 12.63 -20.62
N GLN A 426 30.31 13.50 -21.59
CA GLN A 426 29.00 13.58 -22.24
C GLN A 426 28.96 12.56 -23.38
N GLU A 427 28.00 11.63 -23.36
CA GLU A 427 27.63 10.87 -24.55
C GLU A 427 26.33 11.43 -25.15
N THR A 428 26.45 12.00 -26.34
CA THR A 428 25.32 12.43 -27.16
C THR A 428 24.80 11.25 -27.97
N LEU A 429 23.65 10.70 -27.59
CA LEU A 429 22.92 9.75 -28.43
C LEU A 429 22.04 10.52 -29.42
N GLY A 430 22.35 10.36 -30.71
CA GLY A 430 21.59 10.97 -31.80
C GLY A 430 20.32 10.20 -32.12
N TRP A 431 19.27 10.94 -32.51
CA TRP A 431 18.03 10.39 -33.06
C TRP A 431 18.16 10.25 -34.59
N PRO A 432 17.56 9.21 -35.21
CA PRO A 432 17.52 9.09 -36.67
C PRO A 432 16.55 10.12 -37.29
N PRO A 433 16.75 10.52 -38.56
CA PRO A 433 15.94 11.56 -39.20
C PRO A 433 14.57 11.05 -39.65
N SER A 434 13.57 11.93 -39.60
CA SER A 434 12.27 11.77 -40.26
C SER A 434 12.09 12.87 -41.31
N ASP A 435 11.93 12.49 -42.57
CA ASP A 435 11.67 13.41 -43.68
C ASP A 435 10.19 13.84 -43.71
N ASP A 436 9.91 15.13 -43.49
CA ASP A 436 8.84 15.87 -44.22
C ASP A 436 9.04 17.40 -44.04
N PRO A 437 9.06 18.23 -45.11
CA PRO A 437 9.33 19.66 -44.97
C PRO A 437 8.07 20.53 -45.11
N ASN A 438 7.68 21.23 -44.03
CA ASN A 438 7.08 22.57 -44.11
C ASN A 438 6.78 23.15 -42.72
N LEU A 439 7.49 24.22 -42.34
CA LEU A 439 6.93 25.55 -42.01
C LEU A 439 7.99 26.41 -41.31
N ASP A 440 8.47 27.44 -42.01
CA ASP A 440 9.17 28.56 -41.39
C ASP A 440 8.23 29.36 -40.48
N GLU A 441 8.67 29.71 -39.28
CA GLU A 441 8.81 31.15 -38.95
C GLU A 441 9.77 31.39 -37.77
N GLN A 442 10.66 32.37 -37.95
CA GLN A 442 11.67 32.77 -36.97
C GLN A 442 11.17 33.92 -36.09
N VAL A 443 11.33 33.81 -34.76
CA VAL A 443 11.86 34.88 -33.86
C VAL A 443 12.39 34.13 -32.61
N GLY A 444 13.59 34.36 -32.05
CA GLY A 444 14.59 35.41 -32.25
C GLY A 444 14.92 36.07 -30.90
N LEU A 445 16.21 36.24 -30.57
CA LEU A 445 16.77 36.75 -29.29
C LEU A 445 16.76 35.72 -28.12
N GLY A 446 17.83 35.57 -27.32
CA GLY A 446 19.17 36.14 -27.43
C GLY A 446 19.91 36.22 -26.09
N LEU A 447 21.04 35.51 -25.98
CA LEU A 447 22.22 35.78 -25.12
C LEU A 447 22.02 36.17 -23.63
N ALA A 448 22.59 35.37 -22.71
CA ALA A 448 23.86 35.72 -22.04
C ALA A 448 24.34 34.66 -21.02
N HIS A 449 25.66 34.56 -20.85
CA HIS A 449 26.34 33.75 -19.82
C HIS A 449 26.19 34.35 -18.40
N GLY A 450 26.41 33.53 -17.35
CA GLY A 450 27.01 34.09 -16.13
C GLY A 450 26.89 33.31 -14.81
N THR A 451 27.90 32.48 -14.52
CA THR A 451 28.49 32.23 -13.17
C THR A 451 27.67 31.65 -12.02
N CYS A 452 28.24 30.59 -11.41
CA CYS A 452 27.85 30.05 -10.11
C CYS A 452 28.25 30.97 -8.95
N HIS A 453 27.50 30.90 -7.85
CA HIS A 453 28.10 30.82 -6.51
C HIS A 453 27.23 30.02 -5.55
N SER A 454 27.83 29.00 -4.94
CA SER A 454 27.28 28.24 -3.81
C SER A 454 27.58 28.97 -2.49
N ALA A 455 26.60 29.10 -1.61
CA ALA A 455 26.83 29.45 -0.21
C ALA A 455 25.84 28.70 0.71
N PHE A 456 26.37 27.82 1.56
CA PHE A 456 25.66 27.30 2.73
C PHE A 456 25.55 28.41 3.79
N ALA A 457 24.37 28.59 4.39
CA ALA A 457 24.26 29.11 5.76
C ALA A 457 22.90 28.71 6.39
N CYS A 458 22.94 28.47 7.70
CA CYS A 458 21.81 27.94 8.49
C CYS A 458 20.69 28.97 8.77
N LEU A 459 19.54 28.43 9.21
CA LEU A 459 18.40 29.11 9.84
C LEU A 459 18.83 30.11 10.94
N PRO A 460 17.99 31.13 11.23
CA PRO A 460 17.20 30.99 12.46
C PRO A 460 15.71 31.41 12.38
N VAL A 461 15.02 30.95 13.42
CA VAL A 461 13.59 30.92 13.77
C VAL A 461 12.94 32.31 13.99
N HIS A 462 11.60 32.32 13.95
CA HIS A 462 10.64 33.34 14.46
C HIS A 462 10.44 34.63 13.64
N GLN A 463 9.22 34.81 13.11
CA GLN A 463 8.15 35.50 13.88
C GLN A 463 6.75 35.27 13.31
N VAL A 464 5.76 35.31 14.21
CA VAL A 464 4.32 35.31 13.92
C VAL A 464 3.88 36.73 13.58
N LEU A 465 3.06 36.90 12.55
CA LEU A 465 2.30 38.14 12.34
C LEU A 465 0.89 37.82 11.86
N CYS A 466 -0.07 37.86 12.78
CA CYS A 466 -1.48 37.91 12.45
C CYS A 466 -1.80 39.23 11.73
N TRP A 467 -2.60 39.16 10.67
CA TRP A 467 -3.39 40.30 10.20
C TRP A 467 -4.87 39.93 10.23
N THR A 468 -5.63 40.67 11.00
CA THR A 468 -7.09 40.69 11.01
C THR A 468 -7.56 42.14 10.84
N LEU A 469 -8.80 42.30 10.34
CA LEU A 469 -9.50 43.57 10.08
C LEU A 469 -9.05 44.31 8.79
N ALA A 470 -9.95 44.86 7.96
CA ALA A 470 -11.41 44.71 7.91
C ALA A 470 -12.00 45.11 6.54
N SER A 471 -13.21 44.63 6.27
CA SER A 471 -14.33 45.35 5.61
C SER A 471 -14.02 46.40 4.54
N SER A 472 -14.42 46.12 3.29
CA SER A 472 -15.22 47.10 2.53
C SER A 472 -16.32 46.38 1.74
N ARG A 473 -17.51 47.00 1.69
CA ARG A 473 -18.66 46.55 0.87
C ARG A 473 -18.63 47.31 -0.44
N HIS A 474 -18.97 46.66 -1.55
CA HIS A 474 -19.54 47.35 -2.71
C HIS A 474 -20.56 46.46 -3.42
N ASP A 475 -21.83 46.85 -3.30
CA ASP A 475 -22.95 46.30 -4.07
C ASP A 475 -22.87 46.76 -5.53
N TRP A 476 -23.21 45.86 -6.47
CA TRP A 476 -23.60 46.22 -7.84
C TRP A 476 -24.89 45.47 -8.23
N PRO A 477 -25.86 46.12 -8.90
CA PRO A 477 -27.20 45.59 -9.11
C PRO A 477 -27.31 44.67 -10.35
N PRO A 478 -28.36 43.83 -10.45
CA PRO A 478 -28.56 42.92 -11.58
C PRO A 478 -29.26 43.62 -12.78
N PRO A 479 -28.92 43.25 -14.04
CA PRO A 479 -29.70 43.65 -15.21
C PRO A 479 -31.01 42.85 -15.30
N ARG A 480 -32.07 43.51 -15.79
CA ARG A 480 -33.43 42.95 -15.90
C ARG A 480 -33.66 42.18 -17.21
N LEU A 481 -34.50 41.15 -17.08
CA LEU A 481 -35.37 40.55 -18.09
C LEU A 481 -35.62 41.37 -19.38
N LEU A 482 -35.40 40.73 -20.53
CA LEU A 482 -36.18 40.98 -21.74
C LEU A 482 -37.12 39.80 -22.01
N ARG A 483 -38.41 40.09 -22.15
CA ARG A 483 -39.42 39.17 -22.70
C ARG A 483 -39.62 39.48 -24.18
N THR A 484 -39.54 38.48 -25.05
CA THR A 484 -40.26 38.46 -26.33
C THR A 484 -40.93 37.10 -26.54
N ARG A 485 -42.05 37.10 -27.26
CA ARG A 485 -43.02 35.98 -27.31
C ARG A 485 -42.72 34.96 -28.41
N SER A 486 -43.19 33.75 -28.12
CA SER A 486 -43.60 32.64 -29.02
C SER A 486 -43.91 32.95 -30.49
N VAL A 487 -43.51 32.02 -31.36
CA VAL A 487 -44.32 31.50 -32.48
C VAL A 487 -44.18 29.96 -32.52
N ASP A 488 -45.29 29.24 -32.68
CA ASP A 488 -45.38 27.78 -32.72
C ASP A 488 -45.12 27.18 -34.12
N LYS A 489 -44.66 25.91 -34.22
CA LYS A 489 -45.40 24.76 -34.80
C LYS A 489 -44.51 23.56 -35.23
N TYR A 490 -45.20 22.41 -35.42
CA TYR A 490 -44.75 21.09 -35.90
C TYR A 490 -43.86 20.31 -34.91
N SER A 491 -44.35 19.36 -34.10
CA SER A 491 -45.14 18.13 -34.32
C SER A 491 -44.32 16.87 -34.64
N SER A 492 -44.26 15.99 -33.64
CA SER A 492 -44.50 14.54 -33.70
C SER A 492 -43.64 13.65 -34.61
N PHE A 493 -42.94 12.68 -34.00
CA PHE A 493 -43.33 11.26 -34.15
C PHE A 493 -42.76 10.40 -33.01
N THR A 494 -43.61 9.58 -32.40
CA THR A 494 -43.26 8.47 -31.50
C THR A 494 -43.17 7.18 -32.30
N GLN A 495 -42.22 6.28 -32.00
CA GLN A 495 -42.59 4.89 -31.71
C GLN A 495 -41.47 4.07 -31.04
N ASP A 496 -41.89 3.23 -30.10
CA ASP A 496 -41.11 2.14 -29.51
C ASP A 496 -40.72 1.08 -30.56
N LEU A 497 -39.69 0.30 -30.25
CA LEU A 497 -39.70 -1.14 -30.58
C LEU A 497 -38.91 -1.91 -29.51
N LYS A 498 -39.63 -2.73 -28.75
CA LYS A 498 -39.06 -3.83 -27.96
C LYS A 498 -38.88 -5.04 -28.87
N ASN A 499 -37.81 -5.79 -28.65
CA ASN A 499 -37.78 -7.26 -28.63
C ASN A 499 -36.62 -7.68 -27.72
#